data_AF-A0A957Q642-F1
#
_entry.id   AF-A0A957Q642-F1
#
_cell.length_a   1.000
_cell.length_b   1.000
_cell.length_c   1.000
_cell.angle_alpha   90.00
_cell.angle_beta   90.00
_cell.angle_gamma   90.00
#
_symmetry.space_group_name_H-M   'P 1'
#
loop_
_entity.id
_entity.type
_entity.pdbx_description
1 polymer ?
#
loop_
_entity_poly.entity_id
_entity_poly.type
_entity_poly.pdbx_seq_one_letter_code
_entity_poly.pdbx_strand_id
1 'polypeptide(L)'
;MSPQHLVMARLEIEHIVPLSKGGSDDESNLWLACPICNRHKANKTTGIDPESGEESPLFNPRQQTWSEHFRWDESGLYLIGLTALGRATIAALQMNEDIDALMVRSYWIEAGWHPPSE
;
A
#
# COMPACT_ATOMS: atom_id res chain seq x y z
N MET A 1 -0.11 -6.57 -3.12
CA MET A 1 1.01 -5.67 -3.50
C MET A 1 1.71 -6.18 -4.74
N SER A 2 2.37 -5.31 -5.50
CA SER A 2 3.16 -5.69 -6.68
C SER A 2 4.48 -6.40 -6.28
N PRO A 3 4.84 -7.53 -6.90
CA PRO A 3 6.10 -8.23 -6.68
C PRO A 3 7.35 -7.38 -6.97
N GLN A 4 8.43 -7.56 -6.18
CA GLN A 4 9.71 -6.87 -6.38
C GLN A 4 10.29 -7.03 -7.79
N HIS A 5 10.16 -8.20 -8.42
CA HIS A 5 10.72 -8.43 -9.76
C HIS A 5 9.98 -7.67 -10.87
N LEU A 6 8.77 -7.17 -10.59
CA LEU A 6 8.01 -6.32 -11.50
C LEU A 6 8.31 -4.84 -11.26
N VAL A 7 8.52 -4.44 -10.01
CA VAL A 7 8.82 -3.04 -9.66
C VAL A 7 10.27 -2.70 -10.04
N MET A 8 10.45 -1.73 -10.95
CA MET A 8 11.78 -1.26 -11.38
C MET A 8 12.63 -0.72 -10.22
N ALA A 9 11.98 -0.16 -9.20
CA ALA A 9 12.63 0.30 -7.98
C ALA A 9 12.83 -0.84 -6.96
N ARG A 10 13.95 -0.82 -6.23
CA ARG A 10 14.13 -1.69 -5.06
C ARG A 10 13.13 -1.26 -3.99
N LEU A 11 12.41 -2.23 -3.43
CA LEU A 11 11.60 -2.01 -2.25
C LEU A 11 12.50 -1.61 -1.08
N GLU A 12 12.02 -0.66 -0.28
CA GLU A 12 12.72 -0.14 0.87
C GLU A 12 12.23 -0.84 2.14
N ILE A 13 13.13 -1.00 3.11
CA ILE A 13 12.74 -1.41 4.46
C ILE A 13 12.04 -0.21 5.09
N GLU A 14 10.77 -0.40 5.44
CA GLU A 14 9.93 0.60 6.07
C GLU A 14 9.50 0.15 7.47
N HIS A 15 9.43 1.11 8.38
CA HIS A 15 8.94 0.89 9.73
C HIS A 15 7.42 1.09 9.78
N ILE A 16 6.68 0.09 10.28
CA ILE A 16 5.23 0.17 10.48
C ILE A 16 4.92 1.31 11.47
N VAL A 17 5.52 1.26 12.66
CA VAL A 17 5.64 2.39 13.58
C VAL A 17 6.99 3.06 13.34
N PRO A 18 7.04 4.32 12.86
CA PRO A 18 8.29 4.97 12.54
C PRO A 18 9.15 5.24 13.78
N LEU A 19 10.47 5.26 13.63
CA LEU A 19 11.41 5.55 14.72
C LEU A 19 11.10 6.89 15.42
N SER A 20 10.65 7.90 14.66
CA SER A 20 10.25 9.21 15.20
C SER A 20 9.03 9.15 16.14
N LYS A 21 8.30 8.04 16.16
CA LYS A 21 7.20 7.74 17.08
C LYS A 21 7.52 6.58 18.03
N GLY A 22 8.81 6.24 18.20
CA GLY A 22 9.26 5.21 19.14
C GLY A 22 9.17 3.78 18.60
N GLY A 23 9.09 3.59 17.27
CA GLY A 23 9.24 2.26 16.68
C GLY A 23 10.64 1.66 16.87
N SER A 24 10.76 0.35 16.70
CA SER A 24 12.02 -0.41 16.80
C SER A 24 12.49 -0.93 15.43
N ASP A 25 13.75 -1.35 15.35
CA ASP A 25 14.31 -2.06 14.19
C ASP A 25 14.03 -3.58 14.22
N ASP A 26 13.13 -4.03 15.10
CA ASP A 26 12.74 -5.44 15.16
C ASP A 26 11.96 -5.82 13.91
N GLU A 27 12.16 -7.04 13.39
CA GLU A 27 11.52 -7.51 12.17
C GLU A 27 9.97 -7.39 12.22
N SER A 28 9.37 -7.55 13.39
CA SER A 28 7.93 -7.37 13.61
C SER A 28 7.42 -5.96 13.31
N ASN A 29 8.30 -4.95 13.32
CA ASN A 29 8.01 -3.57 12.99
C ASN A 29 8.49 -3.18 11.58
N LEU A 30 9.15 -4.09 10.85
CA LEU A 30 9.70 -3.82 9.52
C LEU A 30 8.87 -4.50 8.42
N TRP A 31 8.77 -3.84 7.27
CA TRP A 31 8.16 -4.39 6.06
C TRP A 31 8.83 -3.86 4.78
N LEU A 32 8.61 -4.51 3.65
CA LEU A 32 9.06 -4.01 2.35
C LEU A 32 7.99 -3.10 1.72
N ALA A 33 8.37 -1.85 1.43
CA ALA A 33 7.49 -0.86 0.83
C ALA A 33 8.04 -0.33 -0.50
N CYS A 34 7.16 0.04 -1.41
CA CYS A 34 7.56 0.73 -2.64
C CYS A 34 8.11 2.13 -2.28
N PRO A 35 9.18 2.66 -2.91
CA PRO A 35 9.74 3.96 -2.51
C PRO A 35 8.74 5.12 -2.59
N ILE A 36 7.81 5.08 -3.53
CA ILE A 36 6.74 6.08 -3.67
C ILE A 36 5.80 6.02 -2.45
N CYS A 37 5.23 4.84 -2.21
CA CYS A 37 4.36 4.53 -1.08
C CYS A 37 5.04 4.88 0.26
N ASN A 38 6.33 4.53 0.39
CA ASN A 38 7.12 4.76 1.57
C ASN A 38 7.28 6.25 1.87
N ARG A 39 7.64 7.04 0.85
CA ARG A 39 7.69 8.51 0.96
C ARG A 39 6.34 9.12 1.32
N HIS A 40 5.24 8.62 0.74
CA HIS A 40 3.91 9.09 1.11
C HIS A 40 3.55 8.70 2.53
N LYS A 41 3.92 7.50 3.02
CA LYS A 41 3.73 7.12 4.42
C LYS A 41 4.50 8.08 5.34
N ALA A 42 5.79 8.25 5.10
CA ALA A 42 6.70 8.99 5.97
C ALA A 42 6.51 8.56 7.43
N ASN A 43 6.21 9.50 8.34
CA ASN A 43 5.95 9.19 9.74
C ASN A 43 4.47 8.92 10.09
N LYS A 44 3.59 8.77 9.09
CA LYS A 44 2.17 8.50 9.33
C LYS A 44 1.95 7.07 9.79
N THR A 45 1.03 6.94 10.74
CA THR A 45 0.50 5.68 11.29
C THR A 45 -1.02 5.61 11.15
N THR A 46 -1.64 6.73 10.77
CA THR A 46 -3.06 6.93 10.51
C THR A 46 -3.25 7.71 9.21
N GLY A 47 -4.45 7.66 8.66
CA GLY A 47 -4.90 8.44 7.51
C GLY A 47 -6.38 8.77 7.64
N ILE A 48 -6.86 9.71 6.85
CA ILE A 48 -8.29 10.05 6.80
C ILE A 48 -8.99 9.08 5.84
N ASP A 49 -10.05 8.42 6.29
CA ASP A 49 -10.93 7.67 5.41
C ASP A 49 -11.72 8.65 4.52
N PRO A 50 -11.54 8.64 3.19
CA PRO A 50 -12.20 9.57 2.29
C PRO A 50 -13.73 9.45 2.28
N GLU A 51 -14.31 8.32 2.70
CA GLU A 51 -15.76 8.17 2.76
C GLU A 51 -16.39 8.78 4.02
N SER A 52 -15.80 8.54 5.19
CA SER A 52 -16.36 9.02 6.46
C SER A 52 -15.80 10.37 6.90
N GLY A 53 -14.60 10.73 6.44
CA GLY A 53 -13.83 11.88 6.93
C GLY A 53 -13.13 11.64 8.28
N GLU A 54 -13.27 10.44 8.86
CA GLU A 54 -12.70 10.09 10.15
C GLU A 54 -11.27 9.56 10.02
N GLU A 55 -10.49 9.71 11.09
CA GLU A 55 -9.15 9.13 11.16
C GLU A 55 -9.22 7.61 11.35
N SER A 56 -8.43 6.88 10.57
CA SER A 56 -8.29 5.42 10.65
C SER A 56 -6.81 5.03 10.70
N PRO A 57 -6.43 3.96 11.41
CA PRO A 57 -5.06 3.42 11.32
C PRO A 57 -4.72 3.05 9.88
N LEU A 58 -3.43 3.13 9.53
CA LEU A 58 -2.93 2.58 8.26
C LEU A 58 -2.75 1.06 8.38
N PHE A 59 -2.81 0.38 7.24
CA PHE A 59 -2.67 -1.07 7.16
C PHE A 59 -1.34 -1.56 7.71
N ASN A 60 -1.40 -2.59 8.56
CA ASN A 60 -0.26 -3.29 9.12
C ASN A 60 -0.12 -4.69 8.48
N PRO A 61 0.82 -4.86 7.53
CA PRO A 61 1.01 -6.14 6.84
C PRO A 61 1.51 -7.28 7.72
N ARG A 62 1.99 -7.00 8.94
CA ARG A 62 2.41 -8.04 9.92
C ARG A 62 1.25 -8.58 10.74
N GLN A 63 0.10 -7.90 10.74
CA GLN A 63 -1.03 -8.21 11.63
C GLN A 63 -2.35 -8.41 10.90
N GLN A 64 -2.46 -7.99 9.64
CA GLN A 64 -3.73 -7.92 8.92
C GLN A 64 -3.68 -8.67 7.60
N THR A 65 -4.80 -9.30 7.25
CA THR A 65 -4.95 -10.01 5.98
C THR A 65 -5.27 -9.03 4.86
N TRP A 66 -4.51 -9.08 3.75
CA TRP A 66 -4.69 -8.13 2.65
C TRP A 66 -6.11 -8.16 2.06
N SER A 67 -6.65 -9.35 1.81
CA SER A 67 -7.98 -9.53 1.19
C SER A 67 -9.16 -9.11 2.07
N GLU A 68 -8.96 -8.91 3.37
CA GLU A 68 -9.98 -8.36 4.27
C GLU A 68 -10.13 -6.84 4.11
N HIS A 69 -9.09 -6.17 3.62
CA HIS A 69 -9.01 -4.70 3.56
C HIS A 69 -8.95 -4.14 2.15
N PHE A 70 -8.50 -4.94 1.19
CA PHE A 70 -8.26 -4.51 -0.18
C PHE A 70 -8.71 -5.56 -1.18
N ARG A 71 -9.15 -5.06 -2.32
CA ARG A 71 -9.24 -5.85 -3.56
C ARG A 71 -8.84 -4.98 -4.74
N TRP A 72 -8.55 -5.62 -5.87
CA TRP A 72 -8.48 -4.91 -7.14
C TRP A 72 -9.89 -4.68 -7.70
N ASP A 73 -10.05 -3.63 -8.49
CA ASP A 73 -11.24 -3.44 -9.32
C ASP A 73 -11.27 -4.47 -10.47
N GLU A 74 -12.34 -4.45 -11.27
CA GLU A 74 -12.51 -5.42 -12.38
C GLU A 74 -11.40 -5.29 -13.43
N SER A 75 -10.85 -4.09 -13.62
CA SER A 75 -9.74 -3.88 -14.54
C SER A 75 -8.40 -4.38 -14.01
N GLY A 76 -8.27 -4.59 -12.70
CA GLY A 76 -7.02 -4.88 -12.03
C GLY A 76 -6.12 -3.66 -11.83
N LEU A 77 -6.52 -2.46 -12.27
CA LEU A 77 -5.68 -1.27 -12.28
C LEU A 77 -5.72 -0.52 -10.95
N TYR A 78 -6.90 -0.45 -10.33
CA TYR A 78 -7.15 0.35 -9.14
C TYR A 78 -7.36 -0.52 -7.91
N LEU A 79 -6.77 -0.11 -6.79
CA LEU A 79 -7.08 -0.69 -5.50
C LEU A 79 -8.39 -0.12 -4.95
N ILE A 80 -9.23 -1.01 -4.42
CA ILE A 80 -10.46 -0.69 -3.72
C ILE A 80 -10.28 -1.03 -2.24
N GLY A 81 -10.50 -0.04 -1.36
CA GLY A 81 -10.51 -0.24 0.09
C GLY A 81 -11.86 -0.79 0.55
N LEU A 82 -11.85 -1.97 1.18
CA LEU A 82 -13.06 -2.65 1.67
C LEU A 82 -13.48 -2.20 3.07
N THR A 83 -12.56 -1.54 3.79
CA THR A 83 -12.78 -1.01 5.14
C THR A 83 -12.30 0.44 5.22
N ALA A 84 -12.69 1.16 6.27
CA ALA A 84 -12.20 2.52 6.55
C ALA A 84 -10.65 2.58 6.57
N LEU A 85 -10.01 1.60 7.22
CA LEU A 85 -8.55 1.43 7.22
C LEU A 85 -8.00 1.25 5.80
N GLY A 86 -8.63 0.40 4.99
CA GLY A 86 -8.20 0.14 3.62
C GLY A 86 -8.25 1.41 2.76
N ARG A 87 -9.37 2.14 2.81
CA ARG A 87 -9.53 3.40 2.07
C ARG A 87 -8.58 4.49 2.57
N ALA A 88 -8.44 4.64 3.89
CA ALA A 88 -7.47 5.56 4.48
C ALA A 88 -6.03 5.22 4.06
N THR A 89 -5.68 3.94 3.97
CA THR A 89 -4.36 3.48 3.51
C THR A 89 -4.11 3.85 2.06
N ILE A 90 -5.04 3.54 1.15
CA ILE A 90 -4.93 3.87 -0.28
C ILE A 90 -4.73 5.37 -0.46
N ALA A 91 -5.54 6.18 0.23
CA ALA A 91 -5.49 7.64 0.15
C ALA A 91 -4.19 8.20 0.73
N ALA A 92 -3.81 7.78 1.93
CA ALA A 92 -2.61 8.29 2.61
C ALA A 92 -1.30 7.92 1.89
N LEU A 93 -1.27 6.76 1.21
CA LEU A 93 -0.12 6.26 0.47
C LEU A 93 -0.17 6.57 -1.03
N GLN A 94 -1.23 7.25 -1.49
CA GLN A 94 -1.44 7.63 -2.89
C GLN A 94 -1.33 6.46 -3.89
N MET A 95 -1.83 5.28 -3.50
CA MET A 95 -1.64 4.03 -4.27
C MET A 95 -2.34 4.03 -5.65
N ASN A 96 -3.31 4.92 -5.85
CA ASN A 96 -4.08 5.07 -7.09
C ASN A 96 -3.80 6.39 -7.83
N GLU A 97 -2.88 7.24 -7.35
CA GLU A 97 -2.69 8.59 -7.90
C GLU A 97 -1.45 8.74 -8.79
N ASP A 98 -0.47 7.84 -8.65
CA ASP A 98 0.76 7.89 -9.44
C ASP A 98 0.51 7.36 -10.87
N ILE A 99 0.52 8.29 -11.84
CA ILE A 99 0.26 8.02 -13.26
C ILE A 99 1.25 7.00 -13.85
N ASP A 100 2.53 7.08 -13.49
CA ASP A 100 3.54 6.17 -14.00
C ASP A 100 3.32 4.76 -13.44
N ALA A 101 2.97 4.64 -12.16
CA ALA A 101 2.63 3.37 -11.53
C ALA A 101 1.35 2.75 -12.10
N LEU A 102 0.36 3.56 -12.49
CA LEU A 102 -0.84 3.09 -13.18
C LEU A 102 -0.51 2.62 -14.61
N MET A 103 0.28 3.39 -15.35
CA MET A 103 0.68 3.05 -16.72
C MET A 103 1.51 1.76 -16.76
N VAL A 104 2.42 1.57 -15.81
CA VAL A 104 3.19 0.33 -15.72
C VAL A 104 2.29 -0.85 -15.35
N ARG A 105 1.34 -0.68 -14.43
CA ARG A 105 0.34 -1.71 -14.10
C ARG A 105 -0.51 -2.10 -15.30
N SER A 106 -0.90 -1.15 -16.17
CA SER A 106 -1.69 -1.49 -17.37
C SER A 106 -0.93 -2.43 -18.31
N TYR A 107 0.38 -2.23 -18.49
CA TYR A 107 1.20 -3.16 -19.27
C TYR A 107 1.33 -4.54 -18.60
N TRP A 108 1.39 -4.62 -17.27
CA TRP A 108 1.40 -5.90 -16.57
C TRP A 108 0.07 -6.64 -16.68
N ILE A 109 -1.05 -5.91 -16.70
CA ILE A 109 -2.38 -6.48 -16.94
C ILE A 109 -2.44 -7.08 -18.35
N GLU A 110 -2.00 -6.35 -19.38
CA GLU A 110 -1.92 -6.86 -20.75
C GLU A 110 -1.03 -8.09 -20.87
N ALA A 111 0.05 -8.17 -20.09
CA ALA A 111 0.95 -9.31 -20.01
C ALA A 111 0.42 -10.49 -19.16
N GLY A 112 -0.71 -10.33 -18.47
CA GLY A 112 -1.28 -11.34 -17.57
C GLY A 112 -0.51 -11.54 -16.27
N TRP A 113 0.34 -10.58 -15.87
CA TRP A 113 1.11 -10.62 -14.62
C TRP A 113 0.41 -9.91 -13.45
N HIS A 114 -0.67 -9.18 -13.73
CA HIS A 114 -1.41 -8.39 -12.76
C HIS A 114 -2.93 -8.47 -13.03
N PRO A 115 -3.78 -8.48 -11.98
CA PRO A 115 -3.44 -8.51 -10.56
C PRO A 115 -2.78 -9.85 -10.16
N PRO A 116 -1.93 -9.87 -9.11
CA PRO A 116 -1.35 -11.12 -8.63
C PRO A 116 -2.45 -12.07 -8.15
N SER A 117 -2.34 -13.35 -8.47
CA SER A 117 -3.07 -14.41 -7.78
C SER A 117 -2.70 -14.37 -6.29
N GLU A 118 -3.68 -14.58 -5.40
CA GLU A 118 -3.47 -14.60 -3.94
C GLU A 118 -2.23 -15.41 -3.52
#